data_AF-A0A543Q1Q6-F1
#
_entry.id   AF-A0A543Q1Q6-F1
#
_cell.length_a   1.000
_cell.length_b   1.000
_cell.length_c   1.000
_cell.angle_alpha   90.00
_cell.angle_beta   90.00
_cell.angle_gamma   90.00
#
_symmetry.space_group_name_H-M   'P 1'
#
loop_
_entity.id
_entity.type
_entity.pdbx_description
1 polymer ?
#
loop_
_entity_poly.entity_id
_entity_poly.type
_entity_poly.pdbx_seq_one_letter_code
_entity_poly.pdbx_strand_id
1 'polypeptide(L)'
;MKHIDNLELVAVCTEDDFPGSLKPVITIPLKPHMTAENFHEAVIDIVENRCFEEAWWWPDEYYEELISMINARFAGDLVAKSTMISENLADEKTYACIRVIMPTIECNDGF
;
A
#
# COMPACT_ATOMS: atom_id res chain seq x y z
N MET A 1 -2.27 7.36 19.81
CA MET A 1 -3.18 8.10 18.92
C MET A 1 -3.28 7.27 17.65
N LYS A 2 -4.44 7.18 16.98
CA LYS A 2 -4.51 6.45 15.71
C LYS A 2 -4.32 7.45 14.59
N HIS A 3 -3.28 7.26 13.78
CA HIS A 3 -2.89 8.21 12.75
C HIS A 3 -3.51 7.88 11.40
N ILE A 4 -3.93 6.62 11.22
CA ILE A 4 -4.58 6.11 10.02
C ILE A 4 -5.93 5.51 10.40
N ASP A 5 -7.03 6.05 9.88
CA ASP A 5 -8.37 5.56 10.20
C ASP A 5 -8.60 4.17 9.61
N ASN A 6 -8.25 3.98 8.35
CA ASN A 6 -8.48 2.70 7.67
C ASN A 6 -7.59 2.53 6.44
N LEU A 7 -7.56 1.30 5.93
CA LEU A 7 -6.97 0.95 4.63
C LEU A 7 -8.00 0.24 3.76
N GLU A 8 -7.99 0.55 2.47
CA GLU A 8 -8.87 -0.04 1.47
C GLU A 8 -8.03 -0.60 0.32
N LEU A 9 -8.19 -1.90 0.02
CA LEU A 9 -7.65 -2.47 -1.21
C LEU A 9 -8.54 -2.02 -2.37
N VAL A 10 -8.03 -1.12 -3.20
CA VAL A 10 -8.75 -0.55 -4.35
C VAL A 10 -8.79 -1.55 -5.50
N ALA A 11 -7.64 -2.12 -5.83
CA ALA A 11 -7.47 -3.01 -6.95
C ALA A 11 -6.21 -3.86 -6.80
N VAL A 12 -6.19 -4.99 -7.51
CA VAL A 12 -4.95 -5.66 -7.92
C VAL A 12 -4.91 -5.56 -9.44
N CYS A 13 -3.95 -4.81 -9.97
CA CYS A 13 -3.91 -4.45 -11.39
C CYS A 13 -2.46 -4.31 -11.87
N THR A 14 -2.28 -4.27 -13.20
CA THR A 14 -1.00 -3.94 -13.82
C THR A 14 -0.76 -2.42 -13.79
N GLU A 15 0.46 -1.99 -14.14
CA GLU A 15 0.82 -0.57 -14.24
C GLU A 15 -0.11 0.21 -15.19
N ASP A 16 -0.50 -0.40 -16.31
CA ASP A 16 -1.33 0.22 -17.36
C ASP A 16 -2.82 0.35 -16.97
N ASP A 17 -3.29 -0.52 -16.06
CA ASP A 17 -4.69 -0.58 -15.63
C ASP A 17 -4.96 0.26 -14.36
N PHE A 18 -3.99 1.05 -13.89
CA PHE A 18 -4.13 1.83 -12.67
C PHE A 18 -5.17 2.96 -12.82
N PRO A 19 -6.21 3.01 -11.96
CA PRO A 19 -7.17 4.12 -11.97
C PRO A 19 -6.51 5.37 -11.35
N GLY A 20 -5.87 6.17 -12.19
CA GLY A 20 -4.99 7.30 -11.86
C GLY A 20 -5.56 8.51 -11.09
N SER A 21 -6.56 8.35 -10.22
CA SER A 21 -7.18 9.49 -9.50
C SER A 21 -7.30 9.34 -7.99
N LEU A 22 -6.73 8.29 -7.39
CA LEU A 22 -6.89 8.02 -5.97
C LEU A 22 -5.60 8.37 -5.24
N LYS A 23 -5.53 9.53 -4.60
CA LYS A 23 -4.51 9.83 -3.59
C LYS A 23 -5.19 10.00 -2.23
N PRO A 24 -4.59 9.50 -1.12
CA PRO A 24 -3.32 8.78 -1.05
C PRO A 24 -3.49 7.29 -1.36
N VAL A 25 -2.78 6.78 -2.38
CA VAL A 25 -2.70 5.36 -2.71
C VAL A 25 -1.25 4.92 -2.74
N ILE A 26 -1.02 3.74 -2.18
CA ILE A 26 0.25 3.04 -2.15
C ILE A 26 0.15 1.86 -3.11
N THR A 27 1.13 1.70 -3.99
CA THR A 27 1.23 0.59 -4.93
C THR A 27 2.31 -0.39 -4.47
N ILE A 28 1.89 -1.54 -3.96
CA ILE A 28 2.82 -2.59 -3.49
C ILE A 28 3.03 -3.59 -4.62
N PRO A 29 4.27 -3.79 -5.10
CA PRO A 29 4.54 -4.75 -6.15
C PRO A 29 4.26 -6.16 -5.65
N LEU A 30 3.53 -6.94 -6.46
CA LEU A 30 3.30 -8.36 -6.21
C LEU A 30 4.13 -9.18 -7.18
N LYS A 31 4.83 -10.18 -6.63
CA LYS A 31 5.57 -11.19 -7.41
C LYS A 31 4.77 -12.50 -7.42
N PRO A 32 4.94 -13.37 -8.42
CA PRO A 32 4.37 -14.72 -8.36
C PRO A 32 4.84 -15.45 -7.09
N HIS A 33 3.94 -16.18 -6.45
CA HIS A 33 4.25 -17.07 -5.32
C HIS A 33 4.96 -16.37 -4.14
N MET A 34 4.58 -15.13 -3.82
CA MET A 34 5.14 -14.41 -2.66
C MET A 34 4.88 -15.16 -1.35
N THR A 35 5.85 -15.07 -0.45
CA THR A 35 5.67 -15.41 0.96
C THR A 35 5.22 -14.18 1.76
N ALA A 36 4.73 -14.39 2.98
CA ALA A 36 4.40 -13.29 3.89
C ALA A 36 5.62 -12.42 4.22
N GLU A 37 6.82 -13.03 4.30
CA GLU A 37 8.08 -12.31 4.51
C GLU A 37 8.42 -11.42 3.32
N ASN A 38 8.36 -11.94 2.09
CA ASN A 38 8.62 -11.12 0.91
C ASN A 38 7.57 -10.02 0.71
N PHE A 39 6.33 -10.25 1.13
CA PHE A 39 5.30 -9.22 1.13
C PHE A 39 5.62 -8.13 2.15
N HIS A 40 6.01 -8.50 3.36
CA HIS A 40 6.42 -7.56 4.39
C HIS A 40 7.59 -6.68 3.93
N GLU A 41 8.63 -7.26 3.32
CA GLU A 41 9.76 -6.53 2.75
C GLU A 41 9.32 -5.54 1.66
N ALA A 42 8.43 -5.97 0.74
CA ALA A 42 7.90 -5.10 -0.31
C ALA A 42 7.07 -3.93 0.26
N VAL A 43 6.36 -4.14 1.37
CA VAL A 43 5.62 -3.08 2.06
C VAL A 43 6.59 -2.05 2.65
N ILE A 44 7.64 -2.50 3.35
CA ILE A 44 8.66 -1.61 3.94
C ILE A 44 9.31 -0.79 2.84
N ASP A 45 9.80 -1.44 1.79
CA ASP A 45 10.51 -0.78 0.69
C ASP A 45 9.66 0.32 0.04
N ILE A 46 8.38 0.07 -0.20
CA ILE A 46 7.48 1.06 -0.79
C ILE A 46 7.11 2.16 0.20
N VAL A 47 6.75 1.81 1.44
CA VAL A 47 6.30 2.81 2.42
C VAL A 47 7.44 3.75 2.78
N GLU A 48 8.65 3.23 2.95
CA GLU A 48 9.83 4.06 3.18
C GLU A 48 10.19 4.82 1.89
N ASN A 49 10.52 4.15 0.77
CA ASN A 49 11.06 4.87 -0.39
C ASN A 49 10.06 5.82 -1.09
N ARG A 50 8.79 5.40 -1.30
CA ARG A 50 7.83 6.25 -2.04
C ARG A 50 7.22 7.36 -1.20
N CYS A 51 7.04 7.17 0.11
CA CYS A 51 6.53 8.27 0.93
C CYS A 51 7.59 9.38 1.07
N PHE A 52 8.88 9.02 1.09
CA PHE A 52 9.97 9.99 1.05
C PHE A 52 10.08 10.71 -0.31
N GLU A 53 9.84 10.04 -1.44
CA GLU A 53 9.93 10.66 -2.79
C GLU A 53 8.70 11.49 -3.20
N GLU A 54 7.47 11.09 -2.85
CA GLU A 54 6.23 11.82 -3.22
C GLU A 54 5.82 12.93 -2.24
N ALA A 55 6.74 13.38 -1.38
CA ALA A 55 6.55 14.48 -0.42
C ALA A 55 5.44 14.23 0.62
N TRP A 56 5.17 12.98 0.98
CA TRP A 56 4.37 12.69 2.18
C TRP A 56 5.27 12.93 3.38
N TRP A 57 5.25 14.13 3.94
CA TRP A 57 6.08 14.45 5.11
C TRP A 57 5.37 14.00 6.38
N TRP A 58 5.21 12.69 6.55
CA TRP A 58 4.64 12.12 7.77
C TRP A 58 5.74 11.85 8.83
N PRO A 59 5.41 11.95 10.13
CA PRO A 59 6.27 11.48 11.21
C PRO A 59 6.53 9.97 11.13
N ASP A 60 7.67 9.50 11.65
CA ASP A 60 8.08 8.08 11.61
C ASP A 60 7.01 7.11 12.15
N GLU A 61 6.29 7.52 13.21
CA GLU A 61 5.20 6.74 13.82
C GLU A 61 4.05 6.42 12.84
N TYR A 62 3.81 7.28 11.83
CA TYR A 62 2.79 7.03 10.80
C TYR A 62 3.24 5.94 9.83
N TYR A 63 4.54 5.90 9.48
CA TYR A 63 5.07 4.85 8.59
C TYR A 63 5.05 3.50 9.29
N GLU A 64 5.45 3.43 10.56
CA GLU A 64 5.36 2.21 11.35
C GLU A 64 3.91 1.71 11.48
N GLU A 65 2.96 2.61 11.77
CA GLU A 65 1.53 2.28 11.83
C GLU A 65 1.04 1.77 10.47
N LEU A 66 1.41 2.44 9.37
CA LEU A 66 1.02 2.06 8.01
C LEU A 66 1.54 0.68 7.62
N ILE A 67 2.83 0.41 7.84
CA ILE A 67 3.46 -0.89 7.56
C ILE A 67 2.75 -1.98 8.35
N SER A 68 2.52 -1.76 9.65
CA SER A 68 1.84 -2.71 10.53
C SER A 68 0.40 -3.00 10.06
N MET A 69 -0.36 -1.95 9.73
CA MET A 69 -1.75 -2.10 9.29
C MET A 69 -1.86 -2.80 7.92
N ILE A 70 -0.99 -2.50 6.96
CA ILE A 70 -0.99 -3.16 5.65
C ILE A 70 -0.72 -4.64 5.82
N ASN A 71 0.32 -5.00 6.58
CA ASN A 71 0.69 -6.40 6.80
C ASN A 71 -0.42 -7.17 7.53
N ALA A 72 -0.94 -6.60 8.63
CA ALA A 72 -2.00 -7.24 9.41
C ALA A 72 -3.29 -7.47 8.60
N ARG A 73 -3.63 -6.54 7.68
CA ARG A 73 -4.89 -6.58 6.95
C ARG A 73 -4.83 -7.33 5.63
N PHE A 74 -3.71 -7.26 4.93
CA PHE A 74 -3.66 -7.70 3.53
C PHE A 74 -2.65 -8.80 3.22
N ALA A 75 -1.71 -9.11 4.13
CA ALA A 75 -0.66 -10.09 3.82
C ALA A 75 -1.23 -11.44 3.40
N GLY A 76 -2.20 -12.00 4.14
CA GLY A 76 -2.81 -13.29 3.82
C GLY A 76 -3.49 -13.31 2.44
N ASP A 77 -4.36 -12.34 2.18
CA ASP A 77 -5.12 -12.26 0.94
C ASP A 77 -4.24 -11.96 -0.28
N LEU A 78 -3.26 -11.05 -0.14
CA LEU A 78 -2.36 -10.69 -1.24
C LEU A 78 -1.32 -11.77 -1.52
N VAL A 79 -0.85 -12.48 -0.49
CA VAL A 79 -0.03 -13.70 -0.67
C VAL A 79 -0.81 -14.77 -1.41
N ALA A 80 -2.07 -15.03 -1.03
CA ALA A 80 -2.90 -16.00 -1.75
C ALA A 80 -3.12 -15.60 -3.21
N LYS A 81 -3.42 -14.33 -3.49
CA LYS A 81 -3.58 -13.80 -4.85
C LYS A 81 -2.28 -13.85 -5.66
N SER A 82 -1.12 -13.70 -5.01
CA SER A 82 0.18 -13.79 -5.68
C SER A 82 0.42 -15.16 -6.36
N THR A 83 -0.21 -16.22 -5.86
CA THR A 83 -0.13 -17.56 -6.47
C THR A 83 -0.88 -17.69 -7.79
N MET A 84 -1.78 -16.74 -8.08
CA MET A 84 -2.55 -16.68 -9.33
C MET A 84 -1.87 -15.82 -10.39
N ILE A 85 -0.80 -15.09 -10.04
CA ILE A 85 -0.03 -14.28 -10.98
C ILE A 85 0.79 -15.22 -11.86
N SER A 86 0.64 -15.09 -13.18
CA SER A 86 1.37 -15.94 -14.12
C SER A 86 2.86 -15.62 -14.11
N GLU A 87 3.71 -16.64 -14.01
CA GLU A 87 5.16 -16.50 -14.17
C GLU A 87 5.56 -16.02 -15.59
N ASN A 88 4.69 -16.24 -16.59
CA ASN A 88 4.93 -15.84 -17.99
C ASN A 88 4.57 -14.38 -18.28
N LEU A 89 3.98 -13.65 -17.32
CA LEU A 89 3.72 -12.21 -17.39
C LEU A 89 4.83 -11.42 -16.66
N ALA A 90 6.06 -11.95 -16.62
CA ALA A 90 7.18 -11.38 -15.88
C ALA A 90 7.53 -9.92 -16.25
N ASP A 91 7.05 -9.43 -17.40
CA ASP A 91 7.21 -8.04 -17.83
C ASP A 91 6.06 -7.11 -17.38
N GLU A 92 4.88 -7.65 -17.02
CA GLU A 92 3.74 -6.87 -16.52
C GLU A 92 3.81 -6.77 -15.00
N LYS A 93 4.28 -5.62 -14.51
CA LYS A 93 4.35 -5.34 -13.08
C LYS A 93 2.93 -5.31 -12.50
N THR A 94 2.59 -6.33 -11.71
CA THR A 94 1.32 -6.41 -10.97
C THR A 94 1.46 -5.73 -9.61
N TYR A 95 0.45 -4.94 -9.23
CA TYR A 95 0.45 -4.16 -8.00
C TYR A 95 -0.83 -4.38 -7.19
N ALA A 96 -0.69 -4.40 -5.87
CA ALA A 96 -1.79 -4.12 -4.95
C ALA A 96 -1.89 -2.61 -4.72
N CYS A 97 -3.04 -2.03 -5.04
CA CYS A 97 -3.31 -0.61 -4.87
C CYS A 97 -4.10 -0.40 -3.58
N ILE A 98 -3.46 0.17 -2.57
CA ILE A 98 -4.05 0.37 -1.24
C ILE A 98 -4.28 1.85 -1.01
N ARG A 99 -5.53 2.25 -0.80
CA ARG A 99 -5.87 3.60 -0.38
C ARG A 99 -5.71 3.73 1.13
N VAL A 100 -5.02 4.80 1.55
CA VAL A 100 -4.91 5.18 2.96
C VAL A 100 -6.04 6.15 3.30
N ILE A 101 -6.83 5.82 4.31
CA ILE A 101 -7.89 6.69 4.80
C ILE A 101 -7.37 7.32 6.09
N MET A 102 -7.11 8.62 6.04
CA MET A 102 -6.66 9.40 7.18
C MET A 102 -7.84 10.04 7.91
N PRO A 103 -7.73 10.28 9.23
CA PRO A 103 -8.71 11.07 9.95
C PRO A 103 -8.90 12.43 9.27
N THR A 104 -10.17 12.81 9.09
CA THR A 104 -10.50 14.14 8.60
C THR A 104 -10.10 15.12 9.69
N ILE A 105 -9.02 15.87 9.50
CA ILE A 105 -8.76 17.03 10.34
C ILE A 105 -9.83 18.04 9.95
N GLU A 106 -10.91 18.11 10.73
CA GLU A 106 -11.75 19.29 10.72
C GLU A 106 -10.85 20.45 11.16
N CYS A 107 -10.40 21.28 10.22
CA CYS A 107 -9.92 22.60 10.55
C CYS A 107 -11.11 23.32 11.19
N ASN A 108 -11.18 23.28 12.52
CA ASN A 108 -11.88 24.32 13.25
C ASN A 108 -11.09 25.61 13.02
N ASP A 109 -11.43 26.32 11.95
CA ASP A 109 -11.05 27.72 11.71
C ASP A 109 -11.75 28.61 12.76
N GLY A 110 -11.45 28.37 14.03
CA GLY A 110 -11.97 29.11 15.15
C GLY A 110 -10.92 29.15 16.24
N PHE A 111 -10.08 30.19 16.21
CA PHE A 111 -10.02 31.25 17.22
C PHE A 111 -9.03 32.35 16.79
#